data_AF-A0A2A5EYM2-F1
#
_entry.id   AF-A0A2A5EYM2-F1
#
_cell.length_a   1.000
_cell.length_b   1.000
_cell.length_c   1.000
_cell.angle_alpha   90.00
_cell.angle_beta   90.00
_cell.angle_gamma   90.00
#
_symmetry.space_group_name_H-M   'P 1'
#
loop_
_entity.id
_entity.type
_entity.pdbx_description
1 polymer ?
#
loop_
_entity_poly.entity_id
_entity_poly.type
_entity_poly.pdbx_seq_one_letter_code
_entity_poly.pdbx_strand_id
1 'polypeptide(L)' 'MVRPGSDAAVLRIKGGNKGIALCIDGNGRYCYLDPYRGGQIVVAEVCRNLSCSGAVPLALTDCLNFGNPENPEVYY' A
#
# COMPACT_ATOMS: atom_id res chain seq x y z
N MET A 1 3.49 18.98 -9.94
CA MET A 1 4.55 17.96 -10.06
C MET A 1 5.01 17.63 -8.65
N VAL A 2 4.72 16.42 -8.17
CA VAL A 2 5.13 15.96 -6.84
C VAL A 2 6.62 15.60 -6.90
N ARG A 3 7.42 16.10 -5.95
CA ARG A 3 8.85 15.81 -5.86
C ARG A 3 9.07 14.54 -5.02
N PRO A 4 10.21 13.84 -5.15
CA PRO A 4 10.56 12.73 -4.25
C PRO A 4 10.43 13.15 -2.77
N GLY A 5 9.80 12.32 -1.94
CA GLY A 5 9.56 12.58 -0.51
C GLY A 5 8.11 12.94 -0.12
N SER A 6 7.15 12.78 -1.03
CA SER A 6 5.70 12.87 -0.74
C SER A 6 5.12 11.50 -0.38
N ASP A 7 3.86 11.45 0.05
CA ASP A 7 3.15 10.23 0.44
C ASP A 7 2.98 9.22 -0.72
N ALA A 8 3.06 9.66 -1.98
CA ALA A 8 3.09 8.79 -3.15
C ALA A 8 4.04 9.28 -4.25
N ALA A 9 4.52 8.34 -5.06
CA ALA A 9 5.20 8.65 -6.31
C ALA A 9 4.16 8.96 -7.40
N VAL A 10 4.33 10.07 -8.12
CA VAL A 10 3.42 10.50 -9.20
C VAL A 10 4.16 10.53 -10.53
N LEU A 11 3.77 9.66 -11.44
CA LEU A 11 4.35 9.54 -12.79
C LEU A 11 3.43 10.21 -13.82
N ARG A 12 3.99 11.10 -14.63
CA ARG A 12 3.25 11.73 -15.74
C ARG A 12 3.13 10.78 -16.93
N ILE A 13 1.93 10.63 -17.49
CA ILE A 13 1.72 9.97 -18.78
C ILE A 13 2.07 10.97 -19.90
N LYS A 14 3.04 10.62 -20.75
CA LYS A 14 3.47 11.49 -21.87
C LYS A 14 2.31 11.69 -22.86
N GLY A 15 2.23 12.87 -23.47
CA GLY A 15 1.23 13.18 -24.49
C GLY A 15 -0.17 13.53 -23.96
N GLY A 16 -0.34 13.69 -22.64
CA GLY A 16 -1.61 14.10 -22.05
C GLY A 16 -1.44 14.83 -20.71
N ASN A 17 -2.58 15.07 -20.03
CA ASN A 17 -2.65 15.74 -18.73
C ASN A 17 -2.91 14.77 -17.55
N LYS A 18 -2.75 13.46 -17.79
CA LYS A 18 -2.99 12.42 -16.78
C LYS A 18 -1.68 11.98 -16.12
N GLY A 19 -1.79 11.49 -14.89
CA GLY A 19 -0.70 10.87 -14.15
C GLY A 19 -1.18 9.63 -13.40
N ILE A 20 -0.23 8.78 -13.02
CA ILE A 20 -0.44 7.60 -12.19
C ILE A 20 0.26 7.86 -10.86
N ALA A 21 -0.48 7.75 -9.76
CA ALA A 21 0.08 7.77 -8.42
C ALA A 21 0.21 6.34 -7.90
N LEU A 22 1.32 6.05 -7.22
CA LEU A 22 1.62 4.77 -6.61
C LEU A 22 2.32 4.98 -5.27
N CYS A 23 1.94 4.20 -4.26
CA CYS A 23 2.65 4.07 -2.99
C CYS A 23 2.65 2.59 -2.57
N ILE A 24 3.51 2.26 -1.63
CA ILE A 24 3.61 0.94 -1.03
C ILE A 24 3.80 1.13 0.47
N ASP A 25 3.01 0.41 1.25
CA ASP A 25 3.04 0.48 2.71
C ASP A 25 3.03 -0.93 3.30
N GLY A 26 3.51 -1.04 4.54
CA GLY A 26 3.56 -2.30 5.27
C GLY A 26 4.03 -2.08 6.69
N ASN A 27 3.26 -2.56 7.68
CA ASN A 27 3.60 -2.43 9.09
C ASN A 27 3.69 -3.81 9.76
N GLY A 28 4.90 -4.36 9.77
CA GLY A 28 5.16 -5.67 10.38
C GLY A 28 4.85 -5.74 11.88
N ARG A 29 4.88 -4.62 12.62
CA ARG A 29 4.54 -4.62 14.05
C ARG A 29 3.04 -4.80 14.27
N TYR A 30 2.22 -4.11 13.49
CA TYR A 30 0.76 -4.29 13.57
C TYR A 30 0.35 -5.66 13.07
N CYS A 31 0.92 -6.12 11.95
CA CYS A 31 0.66 -7.47 11.45
C CYS A 31 1.15 -8.58 12.40
N TYR A 32 2.22 -8.36 13.17
CA TYR A 32 2.68 -9.31 14.18
C TYR A 32 1.71 -9.41 15.37
N LEU A 33 1.11 -8.29 15.80
CA LEU A 33 0.18 -8.26 16.92
C LEU A 33 -1.22 -8.77 16.54
N ASP A 34 -1.69 -8.43 15.34
CA ASP A 34 -2.97 -8.84 14.78
C ASP A 34 -2.88 -8.80 13.24
N PRO A 35 -2.67 -9.93 12.55
CA PRO A 35 -2.51 -9.97 11.10
C PRO A 35 -3.73 -9.42 10.35
N TYR A 36 -4.94 -9.72 10.83
CA TYR A 36 -6.18 -9.31 10.18
C TYR A 36 -6.35 -7.80 10.25
N ARG A 37 -6.21 -7.22 11.44
CA ARG A 37 -6.31 -5.77 11.64
C ARG A 37 -5.11 -5.03 11.05
N GLY A 38 -3.92 -5.61 11.12
CA GLY A 38 -2.71 -5.11 10.48
C GLY A 38 -2.87 -4.98 8.97
N GLY A 39 -3.40 -6.01 8.30
CA GLY A 39 -3.72 -5.97 6.88
C GLY A 39 -4.73 -4.88 6.52
N GLN A 40 -5.81 -4.74 7.31
CA GLN A 40 -6.79 -3.66 7.13
C GLN A 40 -6.15 -2.26 7.25
N ILE A 41 -5.25 -2.07 8.21
CA ILE A 41 -4.53 -0.80 8.41
C ILE A 41 -3.65 -0.48 7.21
N VAL A 42 -2.91 -1.46 6.67
CA VAL A 42 -2.05 -1.27 5.49
C VAL A 42 -2.86 -0.83 4.28
N VAL A 43 -3.99 -1.50 4.00
CA VAL A 43 -4.87 -1.10 2.89
C VAL A 43 -5.40 0.33 3.08
N ALA A 44 -5.79 0.69 4.30
CA ALA A 44 -6.26 2.04 4.62
C ALA A 44 -5.13 3.09 4.46
N GLU A 45 -3.90 2.75 4.80
CA GLU A 45 -2.73 3.63 4.70
C GLU A 45 -2.36 3.91 3.24
N VAL A 46 -2.27 2.88 2.39
CA VAL A 46 -2.01 3.05 0.94
C VAL A 46 -3.07 3.95 0.30
N CYS A 47 -4.35 3.68 0.56
CA CYS A 47 -5.44 4.50 0.03
C CYS A 47 -5.39 5.95 0.52
N ARG A 48 -4.99 6.18 1.77
CA ARG A 48 -4.82 7.52 2.35
C ARG A 48 -3.66 8.26 1.68
N ASN A 49 -2.51 7.61 1.53
CA ASN A 49 -1.31 8.19 0.92
C ASN A 49 -1.54 8.62 -0.54
N LEU A 50 -2.25 7.80 -1.32
CA LEU A 50 -2.69 8.17 -2.67
C LEU A 50 -3.65 9.37 -2.66
N SER A 51 -4.63 9.36 -1.75
CA SER A 51 -5.63 10.43 -1.63
C SER A 51 -5.01 11.76 -1.21
N CYS A 52 -4.09 11.75 -0.24
CA CYS A 52 -3.31 12.93 0.19
C CYS A 52 -2.45 13.49 -0.94
N SER A 53 -1.99 12.65 -1.86
CA SER A 53 -1.25 13.06 -3.06
C SER A 53 -2.15 13.59 -4.20
N GLY A 54 -3.47 13.66 -3.98
CA GLY A 54 -4.46 14.16 -4.95
C GLY A 54 -4.93 13.13 -5.98
N ALA A 55 -4.66 11.83 -5.75
CA ALA A 55 -5.10 10.76 -6.62
C ALA A 55 -6.38 10.10 -6.08
N VAL A 56 -7.16 9.50 -6.98
CA VAL A 56 -8.26 8.60 -6.62
C VAL A 56 -7.70 7.17 -6.61
N PRO A 57 -7.76 6.42 -5.50
CA PRO A 57 -7.35 5.01 -5.48
C PRO A 57 -8.24 4.19 -6.43
N LEU A 58 -7.63 3.42 -7.34
CA LEU A 58 -8.36 2.65 -8.37
C LEU A 58 -8.20 1.14 -8.22
N ALA A 59 -7.02 0.68 -7.80
CA ALA A 59 -6.68 -0.73 -7.67
C ALA A 59 -5.53 -0.88 -6.66
N LEU A 60 -5.38 -2.09 -6.14
CA LEU A 60 -4.25 -2.48 -5.31
C LEU A 60 -3.63 -3.79 -5.82
N THR A 61 -2.36 -3.99 -5.51
CA THR A 61 -1.69 -5.28 -5.61
C THR A 61 -1.10 -5.58 -4.24
N ASP A 62 -1.10 -6.84 -3.84
CA ASP A 62 -0.46 -7.29 -2.62
C ASP A 62 0.78 -8.14 -2.90
N CYS A 63 1.67 -8.18 -1.90
CA CYS A 63 2.84 -9.04 -1.85
C CYS A 63 2.84 -9.68 -0.46
N LEU A 64 2.00 -10.70 -0.28
CA LEU A 64 1.89 -11.41 0.98
C LEU A 64 3.15 -12.22 1.27
N ASN A 65 3.76 -11.95 2.42
CA ASN A 65 5.00 -12.58 2.87
C ASN A 65 4.76 -13.22 4.24
N PHE A 66 4.58 -14.54 4.27
CA PHE A 66 4.30 -15.33 5.47
C PHE A 66 5.36 -16.43 5.68
N GLY A 67 5.35 -17.03 6.88
CA GLY A 67 6.16 -18.20 7.18
C GLY A 67 5.60 -19.49 6.59
N ASN A 68 6.05 -20.65 7.10
CA ASN A 68 5.59 -21.95 6.64
C ASN A 68 4.07 -22.14 6.89
N PRO A 69 3.23 -22.36 5.85
CA PRO A 69 1.79 -22.54 6.02
C PRO A 69 1.41 -23.85 6.75
N GLU A 70 2.32 -24.83 6.84
CA GLU A 70 2.08 -26.07 7.61
C GLU A 70 2.22 -25.86 9.12
N ASN A 71 2.75 -24.71 9.57
CA ASN A 71 2.73 -24.35 10.99
C ASN A 71 1.36 -23.76 11.34
N PRO A 72 0.56 -24.40 12.22
CA PRO A 72 -0.73 -23.89 12.61
C PRO A 72 -0.67 -22.44 13.13
N GLU A 73 0.38 -22.05 13.86
CA GLU A 73 0.53 -20.68 14.39
C GLU A 73 0.75 -19.60 13.30
N VAL A 74 1.09 -20.01 12.08
CA VAL A 74 1.34 -19.10 10.93
C VAL A 74 0.21 -19.13 9.91
N TYR A 75 -0.57 -20.20 9.88
CA TYR A 75 -1.64 -20.38 8.90
C TYR A 75 -2.78 -19.37 9.04
N TYR A 76 -3.03 -18.88 10.27
CA TYR A 76 -4.15 -18.00 10.61
C TYR A 76 -3.74 -16.56 10.94
#